data_AF-A0AAU3R603-F1
#
_entry.id   AF-A0AAU3R603-F1
#
_cell.length_a   1.000
_cell.length_b   1.000
_cell.length_c   1.000
_cell.angle_alpha   90.00
_cell.angle_beta   90.00
_cell.angle_gamma   90.00
#
_symmetry.space_group_name_H-M   'P 1'
#
loop_
_entity.id
_entity.type
_entity.pdbx_description
1 polymer ?
#
loop_
_entity_poly.entity_id
_entity_poly.type
_entity_poly.pdbx_seq_one_letter_code
_entity_poly.pdbx_strand_id
1 'polypeptide(L)' 'MAKVNISLDAELVVEVMVLAGVGSPQDAVEAVVRDYIARGHRTEARVQRQDETRRGTDGAPPLPEG' A
#
# COMPACT_ATOMS: atom_id res chain seq x y z
N MET A 1 -7.88 13.86 11.72
CA MET A 1 -7.44 12.58 11.12
C MET A 1 -6.39 12.91 10.06
N ALA A 2 -5.23 12.24 10.08
CA ALA A 2 -4.24 12.44 9.03
C ALA A 2 -4.82 11.95 7.68
N LYS A 3 -4.63 12.73 6.61
CA LYS A 3 -5.10 12.38 5.27
C LYS A 3 -3.98 11.72 4.49
N VAL A 4 -4.29 10.61 3.83
CA VAL A 4 -3.37 9.91 2.92
C VAL A 4 -4.00 9.90 1.53
N ASN A 5 -3.26 10.32 0.52
CA ASN A 5 -3.70 10.27 -0.87
C ASN A 5 -3.13 9.02 -1.54
N ILE A 6 -3.99 8.21 -2.15
CA ILE A 6 -3.63 7.02 -2.91
C ILE A 6 -4.42 6.99 -4.20
N SER A 7 -3.80 6.50 -5.28
CA SER A 7 -4.50 6.20 -6.53
C SER A 7 -4.86 4.72 -6.53
N LEU A 8 -6.11 4.43 -6.89
CA LEU A 8 -6.62 3.06 -7.09
C LEU A 8 -7.28 2.98 -8.46
N ASP A 9 -7.37 1.76 -8.97
CA ASP A 9 -8.19 1.47 -10.13
C ASP A 9 -9.67 1.71 -9.79
N ALA A 10 -10.38 2.40 -10.68
CA ALA A 10 -11.78 2.73 -10.48
C ALA A 10 -12.69 1.50 -10.53
N GLU A 11 -12.38 0.52 -11.39
CA GLU A 11 -13.16 -0.71 -11.53
C GLU A 11 -13.11 -1.51 -10.22
N LEU A 12 -11.91 -1.66 -9.66
CA LEU A 12 -11.71 -2.33 -8.36
C LEU A 12 -12.54 -1.68 -7.25
N VAL A 13 -12.55 -0.35 -7.19
CA VAL A 13 -13.31 0.38 -6.16
C VAL A 13 -14.81 0.17 -6.35
N VAL A 14 -15.30 0.19 -7.59
CA VAL A 14 -16.72 -0.03 -7.90
C VAL A 14 -17.15 -1.45 -7.51
N GLU A 15 -16.33 -2.47 -7.79
CA GLU A 15 -16.63 -3.85 -7.37
C GLU A 15 -16.82 -3.94 -5.85
N VAL A 16 -15.91 -3.32 -5.08
CA VAL A 16 -15.99 -3.29 -3.61
C VAL A 16 -17.23 -2.51 -3.16
N MET A 17 -17.55 -1.38 -3.80
CA MET A 17 -18.74 -0.58 -3.48
C MET A 17 -20.02 -1.42 -3.64
N VAL A 18 -20.13 -2.18 -4.73
CA VAL A 18 -21.28 -3.08 -4.97
C VAL A 18 -21.33 -4.18 -3.92
N LEU A 19 -20.20 -4.83 -3.63
CA LEU A 19 -20.13 -5.91 -2.65
C LEU A 19 -20.46 -5.44 -1.22
N ALA A 20 -20.01 -4.25 -0.84
CA ALA A 20 -20.23 -3.67 0.48
C ALA A 20 -21.55 -2.89 0.60
N GLY A 21 -22.25 -2.63 -0.50
CA GLY A 21 -23.50 -1.85 -0.53
C GLY A 21 -23.30 -0.38 -0.14
N VAL A 22 -22.15 0.21 -0.50
CA VAL A 22 -21.81 1.61 -0.16
C VAL A 22 -21.75 2.50 -1.39
N GLY A 23 -22.13 3.78 -1.23
CA GLY A 23 -22.17 4.77 -2.31
C GLY A 23 -20.92 5.62 -2.47
N SER A 24 -19.88 5.37 -1.66
CA SER A 24 -18.65 6.18 -1.61
C SER A 24 -17.39 5.33 -1.78
N PRO A 25 -16.48 5.69 -2.71
CA PRO A 25 -15.14 5.11 -2.82
C PRO A 25 -14.36 5.06 -1.51
N GLN A 26 -14.48 6.11 -0.69
CA GLN A 26 -13.78 6.19 0.59
C GLN A 26 -14.31 5.13 1.56
N ASP A 27 -15.63 5.01 1.67
CA ASP A 27 -16.27 4.06 2.60
C ASP A 27 -15.96 2.62 2.19
N ALA A 28 -15.91 2.35 0.89
CA ALA A 28 -15.51 1.05 0.35
C ALA A 28 -14.08 0.68 0.79
N VAL A 29 -13.12 1.60 0.63
CA VAL A 29 -11.73 1.37 1.06
C VAL A 29 -11.63 1.24 2.57
N GLU A 30 -12.33 2.08 3.34
CA GLU A 30 -12.34 1.99 4.80
C GLU A 30 -12.90 0.66 5.31
N ALA A 31 -13.98 0.16 4.70
CA ALA A 31 -14.58 -1.13 5.05
C ALA A 31 -13.57 -2.27 4.86
N VAL A 32 -12.88 -2.30 3.71
CA VAL A 32 -11.86 -3.32 3.40
C VAL A 32 -10.68 -3.24 4.35
N VAL A 33 -10.15 -2.05 4.63
CA VAL A 33 -8.99 -1.89 5.52
C VAL A 33 -9.33 -2.30 6.95
N ARG A 34 -10.53 -1.96 7.43
CA ARG A 34 -11.00 -2.38 8.77
C ARG A 34 -11.16 -3.88 8.87
N ASP A 35 -11.79 -4.49 7.89
CA ASP A 35 -11.96 -5.95 7.81
C ASP A 35 -10.60 -6.67 7.72
N TYR A 36 -9.67 -6.14 6.93
CA TYR A 36 -8.30 -6.66 6.85
C TYR A 36 -7.57 -6.64 8.20
N ILE A 37 -7.66 -5.53 8.94
CA ILE A 37 -7.06 -5.40 10.28
C ILE A 37 -7.75 -6.34 11.27
N ALA A 38 -9.08 -6.42 11.24
CA ALA A 38 -9.85 -7.27 12.16
C ALA A 38 -9.52 -8.77 12.00
N ARG A 39 -9.18 -9.20 10.79
CA ARG A 39 -8.74 -10.58 10.51
C ARG A 39 -7.29 -10.88 10.94
N GLY A 40 -6.56 -9.88 11.44
CA GLY A 40 -5.22 -10.07 12.01
C GLY A 40 -4.10 -10.30 10.99
N HIS A 41 -4.36 -10.09 9.70
CA HIS A 41 -3.35 -10.27 8.66
C HIS A 41 -2.40 -9.07 8.65
N ARG A 42 -1.21 -9.26 9.21
CA ARG A 42 -0.07 -8.37 8.97
C ARG A 42 0.33 -8.54 7.50
N THR A 43 0.55 -7.46 6.77
CA THR A 43 0.91 -7.43 5.35
C THR A 43 2.24 -8.15 5.07
N GLU A 44 2.22 -9.46 4.89
CA GLU A 44 3.41 -10.26 4.48
C GLU A 44 3.63 -10.20 2.95
N ALA A 45 2.57 -10.02 2.16
CA ALA A 45 2.63 -10.15 0.70
C ALA A 45 3.14 -8.92 -0.08
N ARG A 46 3.33 -7.74 0.56
CA ARG A 46 3.66 -6.49 -0.16
C ARG A 46 5.05 -5.89 0.09
N VAL A 47 5.78 -6.33 1.11
CA VAL A 47 7.11 -5.75 1.42
C VAL A 47 8.23 -6.38 0.57
N GLN A 48 8.09 -7.63 0.12
CA GLN A 48 9.19 -8.32 -0.59
C GLN A 48 9.56 -7.75 -1.97
N ARG A 49 8.71 -6.95 -2.64
CA ARG A 49 9.04 -6.38 -3.96
C ARG A 49 9.71 -5.00 -3.89
N GLN A 50 9.67 -4.29 -2.75
CA GLN A 50 10.25 -2.94 -2.64
C GLN A 50 11.62 -2.88 -1.94
N ASP A 51 12.03 -3.92 -1.20
CA ASP A 51 13.30 -3.90 -0.47
C ASP A 51 14.55 -4.18 -1.34
N GLU A 52 14.42 -4.82 -2.50
CA GLU A 52 15.57 -5.07 -3.39
C GLU A 52 15.95 -3.85 -4.24
N THR A 53 15.01 -2.98 -4.60
CA THR A 53 15.29 -1.85 -5.50
C THR A 53 15.82 -0.60 -4.78
N ARG A 54 15.68 -0.49 -3.46
CA ARG A 54 16.12 0.71 -2.71
C ARG A 54 17.56 0.66 -2.20
N ARG A 55 18.23 -0.49 -2.23
CA ARG A 55 19.64 -0.62 -1.78
C ARG A 55 20.65 -0.57 -2.94
N GLY A 56 20.40 0.30 -3.92
CA GLY A 56 21.23 0.47 -5.13
C GLY A 56 21.65 1.91 -5.43
N THR A 57 21.48 2.86 -4.51
CA THR A 57 21.88 4.27 -4.70
C THR A 57 22.62 4.84 -3.49
N ASP A 58 23.59 4.10 -2.96
CA ASP A 58 24.67 4.65 -2.12
C ASP A 58 26.02 4.05 -2.56
N GLY A 59 26.29 4.20 -3.85
CA GLY A 59 27.55 3.82 -4.48
C GLY A 59 28.53 4.99 -4.47
N ALA A 60 29.13 5.28 -3.32
CA ALA A 60 30.37 6.04 -3.27
C ALA A 60 31.25 5.56 -2.09
N PRO A 61 32.23 4.67 -2.32
CA PRO A 61 33.38 4.52 -1.44
C PRO A 61 34.54 5.47 -1.85
N PRO A 62 35.32 6.00 -0.90
CA PRO A 62 36.28 7.08 -1.11
C PRO A 62 37.61 6.63 -1.76
N LEU A 63 38.34 7.60 -2.34
CA LEU A 63 39.65 7.41 -2.98
C LEU A 63 40.69 6.78 -2.04
N PRO A 64 41.58 5.90 -2.52
CA PRO A 64 42.73 5.44 -1.76
C PRO A 64 43.91 6.44 -1.82
N GLU A 65 44.32 6.92 -0.66
CA GLU A 65 45.69 7.42 -0.40
C GLU A 65 46.56 6.24 0.06
N GLY A 66 47.78 6.11 -0.49
CA GLY A 66 48.80 5.15 -0.06
C GLY A 66 49.60 4.56 -1.21
#